data_AF-A0A7X6FFT0-F1
#
_entry.id   AF-A0A7X6FFT0-F1
#
_cell.length_a   1.000
_cell.length_b   1.000
_cell.length_c   1.000
_cell.angle_alpha   90.00
_cell.angle_beta   90.00
_cell.angle_gamma   90.00
#
_symmetry.space_group_name_H-M   'P 1'
#
loop_
_entity.id
_entity.type
_entity.pdbx_description
1 polymer ?
#
loop_
_entity_poly.entity_id
_entity_poly.type
_entity_poly.pdbx_seq_one_letter_code
_entity_poly.pdbx_strand_id
1 'polypeptide(L)'
;MVATTDIGAEVATLLTVPAWSGQRVIELGSMVSADEVAEQLGEVLKLDVKAFAIPRAGWAEGFEQFGIPKGRTGPAEEMFEAVNAGWMDLGAEGTEHVAGTTFARQVFEVAQNATKA
;
A
#
# COMPACT_ATOMS: atom_id res chain seq x y z
N MET A 1 2.35 -4.10 0.75
CA MET A 1 2.28 -2.79 0.07
C MET A 1 3.03 -2.86 -1.26
N VAL A 2 2.54 -2.17 -2.29
CA VAL A 2 3.13 -2.17 -3.64
C VAL A 2 2.77 -0.85 -4.35
N ALA A 3 3.67 -0.31 -5.18
CA ALA A 3 3.35 0.82 -6.04
C ALA A 3 2.58 0.38 -7.29
N THR A 4 1.69 1.22 -7.80
CA THR A 4 0.92 0.93 -9.03
C THR A 4 1.80 0.72 -10.26
N THR A 5 2.94 1.40 -10.34
CA THR A 5 3.95 1.17 -11.39
C THR A 5 4.51 -0.25 -11.35
N ASP A 6 4.80 -0.78 -10.16
CA ASP A 6 5.32 -2.15 -10.02
C ASP A 6 4.26 -3.18 -10.45
N ILE A 7 2.98 -2.94 -10.13
CA ILE A 7 1.86 -3.76 -10.64
C ILE A 7 1.86 -3.79 -12.17
N GLY A 8 1.93 -2.63 -12.81
CA GLY A 8 1.94 -2.53 -14.26
C GLY A 8 3.15 -3.25 -14.90
N ALA A 9 4.33 -3.10 -14.30
CA ALA A 9 5.56 -3.72 -14.78
C ALA A 9 5.51 -5.26 -14.68
N GLU A 10 5.02 -5.79 -13.56
CA GLU A 10 4.88 -7.24 -13.38
C GLU A 10 3.86 -7.83 -14.34
N VAL A 11 2.69 -7.20 -14.48
CA VAL A 11 1.67 -7.64 -15.44
C VAL A 11 2.22 -7.63 -16.87
N ALA A 12 2.94 -6.57 -17.28
CA ALA A 12 3.57 -6.50 -18.60
C ALA A 12 4.60 -7.62 -18.81
N THR A 13 5.38 -7.93 -17.78
CA THR A 13 6.36 -9.04 -17.81
C THR A 13 5.64 -10.38 -18.01
N LEU A 14 4.60 -10.66 -17.21
CA LEU A 14 3.82 -11.91 -17.29
C LEU A 14 3.13 -12.11 -18.65
N LEU A 15 2.79 -11.02 -19.34
CA LEU A 15 2.20 -11.04 -20.68
C LEU A 15 3.22 -11.21 -21.82
N THR A 16 4.52 -11.02 -21.55
CA THR A 16 5.58 -11.01 -22.59
C THR A 16 6.61 -12.14 -22.46
N VAL A 17 6.63 -12.86 -21.35
CA VAL A 17 7.43 -14.10 -21.18
C VAL A 17 6.94 -15.23 -22.11
N PRO A 18 7.77 -16.28 -22.36
CA PRO A 18 7.31 -17.46 -23.06
C PRO A 18 6.02 -18.03 -22.47
N ALA A 19 5.19 -18.64 -23.33
CA ALA A 19 3.89 -19.16 -22.93
C ALA A 19 4.02 -20.13 -21.74
N TRP A 20 3.28 -19.83 -20.68
CA TRP A 20 3.06 -20.72 -19.54
C TRP A 20 1.67 -21.35 -19.64
N SER A 21 1.45 -22.44 -18.89
CA SER A 21 0.18 -23.17 -18.87
C SER A 21 -0.32 -23.32 -17.43
N GLY A 22 -1.62 -23.56 -17.26
CA GLY A 22 -2.24 -23.73 -15.95
C GLY A 22 -2.60 -22.40 -15.28
N GLN A 23 -2.50 -22.35 -13.95
CA GLN A 23 -2.80 -21.18 -13.13
C GLN A 23 -1.56 -20.81 -12.32
N ARG A 24 -1.23 -19.52 -12.33
CA ARG A 24 -0.20 -18.92 -11.47
C ARG A 24 -0.87 -17.88 -10.60
N VAL A 25 -0.53 -17.86 -9.32
CA VAL A 25 -1.04 -16.88 -8.36
C VAL A 25 0.15 -16.07 -7.89
N ILE A 26 0.17 -14.78 -8.25
CA ILE A 26 1.29 -13.89 -7.96
C ILE A 26 0.90 -12.98 -6.79
N GLU A 27 1.68 -13.03 -5.73
CA GLU A 27 1.60 -12.13 -4.59
C GLU A 27 2.64 -11.03 -4.74
N LEU A 28 2.18 -9.89 -5.25
CA LEU A 28 3.04 -8.74 -5.54
C LEU A 28 3.00 -7.71 -4.41
N GLY A 29 4.17 -7.43 -3.83
CA GLY A 29 4.37 -6.39 -2.83
C GLY A 29 5.30 -6.81 -1.72
N SER A 30 5.42 -5.97 -0.69
CA SER A 30 6.28 -6.22 0.47
C SER A 30 5.52 -5.93 1.77
N MET A 31 5.85 -6.65 2.84
CA MET A 31 5.36 -6.31 4.18
C MET A 31 6.07 -5.04 4.66
N VAL A 32 5.28 -4.02 5.02
CA VAL A 32 5.78 -2.72 5.49
C VAL A 32 4.88 -2.26 6.63
N SER A 33 5.49 -1.80 7.71
CA SER A 33 4.81 -1.24 8.88
C SER A 33 4.39 0.22 8.65
N ALA A 34 3.42 0.70 9.43
CA ALA A 34 3.03 2.12 9.40
C ALA A 34 4.19 3.05 9.82
N ASP A 35 5.06 2.59 10.72
CA ASP A 35 6.24 3.35 11.18
C ASP A 35 7.25 3.53 10.04
N GLU A 36 7.54 2.49 9.26
CA GLU A 36 8.43 2.58 8.09
C GLU A 36 7.88 3.52 7.02
N VAL A 37 6.56 3.54 6.81
CA VAL A 37 5.90 4.47 5.87
C VAL A 37 6.02 5.91 6.39
N ALA A 38 5.80 6.13 7.68
CA ALA A 38 5.91 7.44 8.32
C ALA A 38 7.35 7.99 8.25
N GLU A 39 8.35 7.15 8.53
CA GLU A 39 9.76 7.49 8.41
C GLU A 39 10.11 7.96 6.98
N GLN A 40 9.72 7.19 5.98
CA GLN A 40 9.96 7.52 4.57
C GLN A 40 9.26 8.81 4.12
N LEU A 41 8.07 9.11 4.66
CA LEU A 41 7.42 10.41 4.42
C LEU A 41 8.19 11.55 5.09
N GLY A 42 8.62 11.36 6.33
CA GLY A 42 9.42 12.34 7.08
C GLY A 42 10.72 12.71 6.38
N GLU A 43 11.40 11.74 5.77
CA GLU A 43 12.60 11.99 4.98
C GLU A 43 12.37 12.92 3.78
N VAL A 44 11.21 12.82 3.12
CA VAL A 44 10.84 13.65 1.96
C VAL A 44 10.40 15.05 2.41
N LEU A 45 9.62 15.13 3.49
CA LEU A 45 9.14 16.40 4.03
C LEU A 45 10.19 17.16 4.85
N LYS A 46 11.28 16.49 5.26
CA LYS A 46 12.27 16.99 6.22
C LYS A 46 11.62 17.37 7.57
N LEU A 47 10.68 16.53 8.01
CA LEU A 47 9.94 16.67 9.27
C LEU A 47 10.00 15.36 10.05
N ASP A 48 9.87 15.42 11.38
CA ASP A 48 9.66 14.22 12.18
C ASP A 48 8.20 13.77 12.07
N VAL A 49 7.98 12.71 11.29
CA VAL A 49 6.65 12.14 11.04
C VAL A 49 6.56 10.80 11.76
N LYS A 50 5.50 10.64 12.56
CA LYS A 50 5.23 9.43 13.36
C LYS A 50 3.85 8.88 13.04
N ALA A 51 3.74 7.55 12.96
CA ALA A 51 2.44 6.89 12.87
C ALA A 51 1.82 6.75 14.27
N PHE A 52 0.54 7.05 14.39
CA PHE A 52 -0.23 6.83 15.61
C PHE A 52 -1.50 6.06 15.29
N ALA A 53 -1.72 4.97 16.03
CA ALA A 53 -2.95 4.20 15.90
C ALA A 53 -4.14 5.01 16.43
N ILE A 54 -5.19 5.15 15.61
CA ILE A 54 -6.46 5.73 16.03
C ILE A 54 -7.31 4.61 16.66
N PRO A 55 -7.89 4.79 17.85
CA PRO A 55 -8.81 3.81 18.42
C PRO A 55 -9.98 3.54 17.47
N ARG A 56 -10.45 2.29 17.41
CA ARG A 56 -11.50 1.84 16.47
C ARG A 56 -12.74 2.75 16.42
N ALA A 57 -13.16 3.27 17.57
CA ALA A 57 -14.31 4.17 17.68
C ALA A 57 -14.13 5.51 16.94
N GLY A 58 -12.89 5.93 16.70
CA GLY A 58 -12.55 7.18 16.00
C GLY A 58 -12.33 7.01 14.49
N TRP A 59 -12.44 5.80 13.95
CA TRP A 59 -12.08 5.55 12.55
C TRP A 59 -12.98 6.28 11.55
N ALA A 60 -14.31 6.22 11.75
CA ALA A 60 -15.25 6.90 10.86
C ALA A 60 -14.97 8.41 10.80
N GLU A 61 -14.80 9.06 11.96
CA GLU A 61 -14.46 10.48 12.01
C GLU A 61 -13.12 10.77 11.34
N GLY A 62 -12.08 9.96 11.59
CA GLY A 62 -10.77 10.11 10.96
C GLY A 62 -10.83 10.02 9.44
N PHE A 63 -11.54 9.02 8.90
CA PHE A 63 -11.70 8.87 7.46
C PHE A 63 -12.50 10.02 6.82
N GLU A 64 -13.52 10.53 7.51
CA GLU A 64 -14.26 11.72 7.06
C GLU A 64 -13.34 12.95 6.98
N GLN A 65 -12.45 13.13 7.96
CA GLN A 65 -11.44 14.20 7.94
C GLN A 65 -10.41 14.03 6.80
N PHE A 66 -10.13 12.79 6.38
CA PHE A 66 -9.26 12.49 5.23
C PHE A 66 -9.95 12.65 3.88
N GLY A 67 -11.23 13.06 3.86
CA GLY A 67 -11.97 13.35 2.64
C GLY A 67 -12.88 12.22 2.15
N ILE A 68 -13.05 11.13 2.91
CA ILE A 68 -14.08 10.14 2.61
C ILE A 68 -15.45 10.76 2.91
N PRO A 69 -16.45 10.65 1.99
CA PRO A 69 -17.76 11.25 2.23
C PRO A 69 -18.41 10.74 3.53
N LYS A 70 -19.08 11.66 4.23
CA LYS A 70 -19.76 11.36 5.50
C LYS A 70 -20.68 10.14 5.39
N GLY A 71 -20.55 9.23 6.36
CA GLY A 71 -21.29 7.98 6.40
C GLY A 71 -20.94 6.97 5.30
N ARG A 72 -19.84 7.17 4.56
CA ARG A 72 -19.33 6.25 3.52
C ARG A 72 -17.95 5.69 3.84
N THR A 73 -17.61 5.61 5.13
CA THR A 73 -16.31 5.13 5.62
C THR A 73 -16.19 3.62 5.75
N GLY A 74 -17.32 2.90 5.76
CA GLY A 74 -17.38 1.45 5.98
C GLY A 74 -16.33 0.63 5.21
N PRO A 75 -16.19 0.79 3.88
CA PRO A 75 -15.18 0.04 3.12
C PRO A 75 -13.73 0.30 3.54
N ALA A 76 -13.41 1.54 3.92
CA ALA A 76 -12.07 1.87 4.42
C ALA A 76 -11.86 1.24 5.80
N GLU A 77 -12.85 1.29 6.68
CA GLU A 77 -12.80 0.63 7.99
C GLU A 77 -12.59 -0.88 7.83
N GLU A 78 -13.34 -1.57 6.98
CA GLU A 78 -13.19 -3.01 6.73
C GLU A 78 -11.79 -3.37 6.20
N MET A 79 -11.25 -2.57 5.29
CA MET A 79 -9.88 -2.77 4.79
C MET A 79 -8.86 -2.72 5.93
N PHE A 80 -8.95 -1.74 6.83
CA PHE A 80 -8.02 -1.63 7.95
C PHE A 80 -8.26 -2.67 9.05
N GLU A 81 -9.49 -3.17 9.22
CA GLU A 81 -9.73 -4.37 10.05
C GLU A 81 -8.99 -5.59 9.48
N ALA A 82 -9.09 -5.81 8.17
CA ALA A 82 -8.41 -6.91 7.49
C ALA A 82 -6.88 -6.80 7.61
N VAL A 83 -6.32 -5.59 7.44
CA VAL A 83 -4.88 -5.33 7.65
C VAL A 83 -4.48 -5.69 9.09
N ASN A 84 -5.21 -5.20 10.09
CA ASN A 84 -4.89 -5.45 11.49
C ASN A 84 -5.07 -6.92 11.91
N ALA A 85 -5.94 -7.65 11.23
CA ALA A 85 -6.15 -9.08 11.42
C ALA A 85 -5.15 -9.98 10.66
N GLY A 86 -4.20 -9.38 9.92
CA GLY A 86 -3.20 -10.11 9.11
C GLY A 86 -3.76 -10.73 7.83
N TRP A 87 -4.97 -10.35 7.40
CA TRP A 87 -5.58 -10.91 6.18
C TRP A 87 -4.93 -10.41 4.88
N MET A 88 -4.06 -9.41 4.99
CA MET A 88 -3.30 -8.82 3.88
C MET A 88 -1.82 -9.25 3.89
N ASP A 89 -1.48 -10.24 4.71
CA ASP A 89 -0.13 -10.82 4.76
C ASP A 89 0.20 -11.56 3.45
N LEU A 90 1.49 -11.64 3.13
CA LEU A 90 2.00 -12.32 1.94
C LEU A 90 2.68 -13.65 2.34
N GLY A 91 2.81 -14.56 1.37
CA GLY A 91 3.45 -15.87 1.54
C GLY A 91 2.46 -17.02 1.68
N ALA A 92 1.28 -16.92 1.05
CA ALA A 92 0.34 -18.04 1.04
C ALA A 92 0.90 -19.27 0.29
N GLU A 93 0.48 -20.47 0.69
CA GLU A 93 0.95 -21.70 0.04
C GLU A 93 0.52 -21.73 -1.44
N GLY A 94 1.47 -22.03 -2.32
CA GLY A 94 1.23 -22.12 -3.77
C GLY A 94 1.22 -20.78 -4.50
N THR A 95 1.61 -19.68 -3.85
CA THR A 95 1.79 -18.38 -4.50
C THR A 95 3.26 -18.14 -4.87
N GLU A 96 3.44 -17.34 -5.91
CA GLU A 96 4.75 -16.79 -6.29
C GLU A 96 4.85 -15.38 -5.73
N HIS A 97 5.84 -15.16 -4.86
CA HIS A 97 6.05 -13.86 -4.27
C HIS A 97 6.96 -12.99 -5.14
N VAL A 98 6.50 -11.78 -5.47
CA VAL A 98 7.28 -10.78 -6.19
C VAL A 98 7.34 -9.53 -5.31
N ALA A 99 8.53 -9.11 -4.92
CA ALA A 99 8.69 -7.90 -4.13
C ALA A 99 8.49 -6.65 -4.99
N GLY A 100 7.83 -5.63 -4.42
CA GLY A 100 7.79 -4.31 -5.03
C GLY A 100 9.19 -3.68 -5.04
N THR A 101 9.50 -2.93 -6.10
CA THR A 101 10.82 -2.26 -6.24
C THR A 101 10.76 -0.76 -6.02
N THR A 102 9.54 -0.20 -6.01
CA THR A 102 9.30 1.22 -5.73
C THR A 102 8.94 1.39 -4.24
N PHE A 103 9.81 2.08 -3.49
CA PHE A 103 9.61 2.36 -2.07
C PHE A 103 8.64 3.54 -1.85
N ALA A 104 7.99 3.58 -0.68
CA ALA A 104 7.04 4.64 -0.33
C ALA A 104 7.66 6.05 -0.44
N ARG A 105 8.93 6.19 -0.04
CA ARG A 105 9.73 7.43 -0.19
C ARG A 105 9.72 7.96 -1.62
N GLN A 106 9.93 7.09 -2.62
CA GLN A 106 9.96 7.49 -4.03
C GLN A 106 8.57 7.96 -4.49
N VAL A 107 7.51 7.30 -4.02
CA VAL A 107 6.12 7.71 -4.28
C VAL A 107 5.84 9.10 -3.68
N PHE A 108 6.25 9.33 -2.44
CA PHE A 108 6.09 10.63 -1.78
C PHE A 108 6.89 11.74 -2.45
N GLU A 109 8.12 11.46 -2.91
CA GLU A 109 8.95 12.43 -3.63
C GLU A 109 8.29 12.88 -4.93
N VAL A 110 7.75 11.93 -5.71
CA VAL A 110 6.99 12.24 -6.93
C VAL A 110 5.77 13.10 -6.61
N ALA A 111 4.99 12.74 -5.57
CA ALA A 111 3.82 13.51 -5.16
C ALA A 111 4.18 14.94 -4.72
N GLN A 112 5.24 15.11 -3.92
CA GLN A 112 5.71 16.43 -3.49
C GLN A 112 6.14 17.28 -4.69
N ASN A 113 6.83 16.70 -5.67
CA ASN A 113 7.25 17.43 -6.86
C ASN A 113 6.06 17.84 -7.75
N ALA A 114 5.02 17.01 -7.83
CA ALA A 114 3.80 17.33 -8.56
C ALA A 114 3.06 18.55 -7.98
N THR A 115 3.15 18.81 -6.67
CA THR A 115 2.55 20.02 -6.05
C THR A 115 3.31 21.32 -6.34
N LYS A 116 4.54 21.24 -6.85
CA LYS A 116 5.39 22.40 -7.17
C LYS A 116 5.30 22.81 -8.65
N ALA A 117 4.70 21.97 -9.50
CA ALA A 117 4.52 22.19 -10.92
C ALA A 117 3.23 22.96 -11.21
#